data_AF-A0A534TRQ7-F1
#
_entry.id   AF-A0A534TRQ7-F1
#
_cell.length_a   1.000
_cell.length_b   1.000
_cell.length_c   1.000
_cell.angle_alpha   90.00
_cell.angle_beta   90.00
_cell.angle_gamma   90.00
#
_symmetry.space_group_name_H-M   'P 1'
#
loop_
_entity.id
_entity.type
_entity.pdbx_description
1 polymer ?
#
loop_
_entity_poly.entity_id
_entity_poly.type
_entity_poly.pdbx_seq_one_letter_code
_entity_poly.pdbx_strand_id
1 'polypeptide(L)'
;MDVGRIKISMPGTGGHHVILARPFPGTLDWPPHKCPLTLNYDSWEVIAQSQHPDFDWKLPPGVAVNLEPHQPLLIQTHYLRSGLTQKKSQKYLTKTEVFPIDPKTVTAHAGALFLNDRTLAVPPHSASTATSRCMITGEGDQARELKLIGITGHYHFRGKQFDAYRVNADGSRGELLYEYKGFDQPVFQQYSDNPIVLHKGEGLEWQCTYQNDTDKTFLFGPDAAIQEHCILFGSYYPTDTVQEAITCLHDKDANGNDVSSLHIVH
;
A
#
# COMPACT_ATOMS: atom_id res chain seq x y z
N MET A 1 6.23 17.79 11.89
CA MET A 1 5.33 17.32 12.97
C MET A 1 5.42 15.82 12.97
N ASP A 2 5.69 15.22 14.12
CA ASP A 2 5.78 13.77 14.27
C ASP A 2 4.43 13.21 14.69
N VAL A 3 3.87 12.31 13.87
CA VAL A 3 2.55 11.72 14.05
C VAL A 3 2.70 10.28 14.55
N GLY A 4 2.16 9.99 15.73
CA GLY A 4 2.17 8.65 16.32
C GLY A 4 0.84 7.91 16.23
N ARG A 5 -0.22 8.55 15.72
CA ARG A 5 -1.50 7.89 15.47
C ARG A 5 -2.26 8.59 14.34
N ILE A 6 -2.87 7.80 13.47
CA ILE A 6 -3.71 8.26 12.37
C ILE A 6 -5.09 7.62 12.53
N LYS A 7 -6.14 8.44 12.54
CA LYS A 7 -7.53 7.97 12.54
C LYS A 7 -8.24 8.43 11.27
N ILE A 8 -8.91 7.50 10.60
CA ILE A 8 -9.73 7.78 9.42
C ILE A 8 -11.13 7.24 9.69
N SER A 9 -12.15 8.09 9.49
CA SER A 9 -13.54 7.67 9.57
C SER A 9 -14.34 8.09 8.34
N MET A 10 -15.23 7.19 7.90
CA MET A 10 -16.18 7.39 6.82
C MET A 10 -17.61 7.17 7.33
N PRO A 11 -18.15 8.07 8.18
CA PRO A 11 -19.51 7.94 8.70
C PRO A 11 -20.56 7.87 7.57
N GLY A 12 -21.59 7.03 7.78
CA GLY A 12 -22.69 6.84 6.84
C GLY A 12 -22.59 5.54 6.04
N THR A 13 -23.27 5.49 4.90
CA THR A 13 -23.31 4.31 4.01
C THR A 13 -22.59 4.62 2.71
N GLY A 14 -21.71 3.71 2.27
CA GLY A 14 -21.03 3.80 0.97
C GLY A 14 -19.56 4.17 1.02
N GLY A 15 -18.97 4.45 2.19
CA GLY A 15 -17.51 4.60 2.31
C GLY A 15 -16.83 3.29 1.93
N HIS A 16 -15.90 3.33 0.97
CA HIS A 16 -15.22 2.14 0.47
C HIS A 16 -13.73 2.16 0.82
N HIS A 17 -13.02 3.24 0.53
CA HIS A 17 -11.66 3.41 1.05
C HIS A 17 -11.24 4.88 1.08
N VAL A 18 -10.22 5.17 1.88
CA VAL A 18 -9.55 6.46 1.95
C VAL A 18 -8.05 6.22 1.88
N ILE A 19 -7.37 7.03 1.07
CA ILE A 19 -5.93 7.10 1.00
C ILE A 19 -5.51 8.47 1.50
N LEU A 20 -4.56 8.49 2.43
CA LEU A 20 -3.80 9.67 2.83
C LEU A 20 -2.40 9.54 2.23
N ALA A 21 -2.01 10.52 1.43
CA ALA A 21 -0.74 10.52 0.73
C ALA A 21 0.00 11.86 0.89
N ARG A 22 1.32 11.80 0.73
CA ARG A 22 2.20 12.96 0.53
C ARG A 22 2.95 12.78 -0.79
N PRO A 23 3.39 13.85 -1.46
CA PRO A 23 4.15 13.67 -2.69
C PRO A 23 5.59 13.25 -2.38
N PHE A 24 6.18 12.50 -3.30
CA PHE A 24 7.63 12.39 -3.34
C PHE A 24 8.28 13.71 -3.72
N PRO A 25 9.57 13.94 -3.41
CA PRO A 25 10.27 15.13 -3.85
C PRO A 25 10.27 15.27 -5.38
N GLY A 26 10.03 16.49 -5.86
CA GLY A 26 9.99 16.80 -7.28
C GLY A 26 8.87 17.75 -7.65
N THR A 27 8.56 17.80 -8.95
CA THR A 27 7.42 18.58 -9.45
C THR A 27 6.13 17.90 -9.06
N LEU A 28 5.29 18.63 -8.32
CA LEU A 28 4.00 18.14 -7.86
C LEU A 28 2.97 18.16 -9.00
N ASP A 29 2.55 16.98 -9.44
CA ASP A 29 1.41 16.81 -10.35
C ASP A 29 0.16 16.37 -9.57
N TRP A 30 -0.84 17.23 -9.55
CA TRP A 30 -2.08 17.00 -8.81
C TRP A 30 -3.02 16.11 -9.62
N PRO A 31 -3.60 15.06 -9.01
CA PRO A 31 -4.62 14.30 -9.70
C PRO A 31 -5.84 15.18 -10.02
N PRO A 32 -6.63 14.84 -11.06
CA PRO A 32 -7.88 15.53 -11.33
C PRO A 32 -8.77 15.52 -10.08
N HIS A 33 -9.52 16.59 -9.83
CA HIS A 33 -10.33 16.74 -8.61
C HIS A 33 -11.26 15.55 -8.30
N LYS A 34 -11.78 14.87 -9.34
CA LYS A 34 -12.67 13.70 -9.16
C LYS A 34 -11.94 12.37 -8.99
N CYS A 35 -10.61 12.36 -9.11
CA CYS A 35 -9.73 11.20 -9.05
C CYS A 35 -10.33 9.96 -9.74
N PRO A 36 -10.60 10.04 -11.07
CA PRO A 36 -11.29 8.95 -11.78
C PRO A 36 -10.46 7.67 -11.91
N LEU A 37 -9.18 7.75 -11.59
CA LEU A 37 -8.17 6.71 -11.71
C LEU A 37 -7.45 6.59 -10.37
N THR A 38 -6.75 5.46 -10.16
CA THR A 38 -5.85 5.31 -9.02
C THR A 38 -4.75 6.37 -9.04
N LEU A 39 -4.17 6.65 -7.86
CA LEU A 39 -3.08 7.63 -7.77
C LEU A 39 -1.86 7.18 -8.59
N ASN A 40 -1.10 8.15 -9.09
CA ASN A 40 0.22 7.88 -9.61
C ASN A 40 1.18 7.62 -8.44
N TYR A 41 1.37 6.34 -8.11
CA TYR A 41 2.24 5.93 -7.01
C TYR A 41 3.73 6.19 -7.26
N ASP A 42 4.13 6.59 -8.47
CA ASP A 42 5.49 7.09 -8.74
C ASP A 42 5.68 8.54 -8.28
N SER A 43 4.61 9.25 -7.91
CA SER A 43 4.66 10.64 -7.44
C SER A 43 4.07 10.83 -6.05
N TRP A 44 3.35 9.83 -5.54
CA TRP A 44 2.59 9.92 -4.30
C TRP A 44 2.90 8.74 -3.38
N GLU A 45 3.42 9.05 -2.20
CA GLU A 45 3.64 8.12 -1.10
C GLU A 45 2.36 7.93 -0.29
N VAL A 46 1.89 6.69 -0.16
CA VAL A 46 0.72 6.34 0.67
C VAL A 46 1.15 6.18 2.13
N ILE A 47 0.98 7.23 2.93
CA ILE A 47 1.35 7.23 4.36
C ILE A 47 0.33 6.52 5.24
N ALA A 48 -0.94 6.47 4.81
CA ALA A 48 -1.97 5.65 5.44
C ALA A 48 -3.08 5.34 4.44
N GLN A 49 -3.65 4.14 4.54
CA GLN A 49 -4.81 3.74 3.76
C GLN A 49 -5.77 2.96 4.65
N SER A 50 -7.06 3.24 4.49
CA SER A 50 -8.12 2.48 5.12
C SER A 50 -9.09 1.98 4.07
N GLN A 51 -9.40 0.69 4.14
CA GLN A 51 -10.54 0.07 3.48
C GLN A 51 -11.58 -0.35 4.53
N HIS A 52 -11.72 0.44 5.60
CA HIS A 52 -12.70 0.21 6.65
C HIS A 52 -13.26 1.57 7.12
N PRO A 53 -14.57 1.67 7.40
CA PRO A 53 -15.20 2.95 7.77
C PRO A 53 -14.74 3.54 9.10
N ASP A 54 -14.12 2.74 9.97
CA ASP A 54 -13.41 3.22 11.16
C ASP A 54 -12.02 2.57 11.19
N PHE A 55 -10.99 3.39 10.97
CA PHE A 55 -9.59 3.00 11.01
C PHE A 55 -8.88 3.85 12.05
N ASP A 56 -8.24 3.18 12.98
CA ASP A 56 -7.50 3.80 14.07
C ASP A 56 -6.16 3.07 14.18
N TRP A 57 -5.11 3.71 13.70
CA TRP A 57 -3.77 3.12 13.66
C TRP A 57 -2.84 3.91 14.56
N LYS A 58 -2.45 3.27 15.65
CA LYS A 58 -1.42 3.76 16.58
C LYS A 58 -0.10 3.16 16.17
N LEU A 59 0.94 3.97 16.03
CA LEU A 59 2.29 3.50 15.76
C LEU A 59 2.93 2.96 17.06
N PRO A 60 3.98 2.13 16.97
CA PRO A 60 4.72 1.69 18.14
C PRO A 60 5.22 2.87 18.99
N PRO A 61 5.40 2.71 20.31
CA PRO A 61 5.95 3.77 21.16
C PRO A 61 7.28 4.31 20.63
N GLY A 62 7.38 5.63 20.51
CA GLY A 62 8.58 6.32 20.00
C GLY A 62 8.79 6.22 18.49
N VAL A 63 7.83 5.69 17.73
CA VAL A 63 7.85 5.66 16.26
C VAL A 63 6.86 6.70 15.71
N ALA A 64 7.26 7.45 14.67
CA ALA A 64 6.40 8.45 14.06
C ALA A 64 6.47 8.48 12.53
N VAL A 65 5.36 8.82 11.89
CA VAL A 65 5.36 9.37 10.52
C VAL A 65 5.62 10.87 10.63
N ASN A 66 6.65 11.37 9.96
CA ASN A 66 6.94 12.79 9.93
C ASN A 66 6.17 13.51 8.81
N LEU A 67 5.56 14.64 9.13
CA LEU A 67 4.96 15.57 8.18
C LEU A 67 5.72 16.90 8.22
N GLU A 68 6.27 17.34 7.10
CA GLU A 68 7.06 18.57 7.03
C GLU A 68 6.18 19.83 7.16
N PRO A 69 6.73 20.95 7.66
CA PRO A 69 6.03 22.24 7.61
C PRO A 69 5.63 22.58 6.17
N HIS A 70 4.36 22.96 5.98
CA HIS A 70 3.79 23.30 4.67
C HIS A 70 3.78 22.16 3.63
N GLN A 71 4.02 20.91 4.04
CA GLN A 71 3.94 19.77 3.14
C GLN A 71 2.50 19.58 2.63
N PRO A 72 2.29 19.51 1.32
CA PRO A 72 0.98 19.18 0.77
C PRO A 72 0.61 17.75 1.14
N LEU A 73 -0.67 17.56 1.50
CA LEU A 73 -1.26 16.25 1.72
C LEU A 73 -2.41 16.06 0.73
N LEU A 74 -2.53 14.84 0.22
CA LEU A 74 -3.64 14.40 -0.61
C LEU A 74 -4.49 13.42 0.18
N ILE A 75 -5.80 13.69 0.22
CA ILE A 75 -6.80 12.76 0.75
C ILE A 75 -7.67 12.35 -0.42
N GLN A 76 -7.56 11.09 -0.85
CA GLN A 76 -8.44 10.51 -1.85
C GLN A 76 -9.48 9.65 -1.13
N THR A 77 -10.77 9.96 -1.31
CA THR A 77 -11.85 9.12 -0.81
C THR A 77 -12.64 8.49 -1.94
N HIS A 78 -12.84 7.18 -1.85
CA HIS A 78 -13.73 6.43 -2.71
C HIS A 78 -15.02 6.07 -1.97
N TYR A 79 -16.15 6.53 -2.51
CA TYR A 79 -17.49 6.15 -2.07
C TYR A 79 -18.18 5.32 -3.15
N LEU A 80 -18.68 4.15 -2.78
CA LEU A 80 -19.60 3.38 -3.60
C LEU A 80 -21.04 3.78 -3.29
N ARG A 81 -21.85 3.88 -4.34
CA ARG A 81 -23.30 4.04 -4.18
C ARG A 81 -23.90 2.71 -3.74
N SER A 82 -24.34 2.60 -2.48
CA SER A 82 -25.03 1.39 -2.00
C SER A 82 -26.51 1.41 -2.43
N GLY A 83 -26.85 0.69 -3.49
CA GLY A 83 -28.24 0.43 -3.92
C GLY A 83 -28.97 1.60 -4.62
N LEU A 84 -30.07 1.26 -5.30
CA LEU A 84 -30.90 2.20 -6.09
C LEU A 84 -31.74 3.17 -5.23
N THR A 85 -31.79 2.99 -3.91
CA THR A 85 -32.74 3.67 -2.99
C THR A 85 -32.12 4.70 -2.04
N GLN A 86 -30.83 5.03 -2.15
CA GLN A 86 -30.24 6.06 -1.30
C GLN A 86 -30.90 7.43 -1.52
N LYS A 87 -31.39 8.02 -0.42
CA LYS A 87 -31.95 9.38 -0.42
C LYS A 87 -30.84 10.39 -0.75
N LYS A 88 -31.12 11.36 -1.62
CA LYS A 88 -30.22 12.45 -2.05
C LYS A 88 -29.61 13.30 -0.91
N SER A 89 -29.99 13.07 0.36
CA SER A 89 -29.57 13.85 1.52
C SER A 89 -28.45 13.22 2.36
N GLN A 90 -27.88 12.08 1.96
CA GLN A 90 -26.75 11.51 2.68
C GLN A 90 -25.49 12.34 2.39
N LYS A 91 -25.00 13.02 3.43
CA LYS A 91 -23.71 13.70 3.39
C LYS A 91 -22.61 12.65 3.48
N TYR A 92 -21.87 12.47 2.40
CA TYR A 92 -20.60 11.75 2.43
C TYR A 92 -19.59 12.62 3.17
N LEU A 93 -19.11 12.14 4.31
CA LEU A 93 -18.10 12.84 5.09
C LEU A 93 -16.96 11.86 5.37
N THR A 94 -15.74 12.29 5.05
CA THR A 94 -14.51 11.65 5.49
C THR A 94 -13.86 12.54 6.52
N LYS A 95 -13.36 11.95 7.61
CA LYS A 95 -12.53 12.67 8.57
C LYS A 95 -11.21 11.93 8.71
N THR A 96 -10.13 12.61 8.39
CA THR A 96 -8.75 12.15 8.62
C THR A 96 -8.16 13.00 9.74
N GLU A 97 -7.78 12.35 10.83
CA GLU A 97 -7.23 12.95 12.03
C GLU A 97 -5.82 12.42 12.24
N VAL A 98 -4.86 13.33 12.39
CA VAL A 98 -3.48 13.00 12.75
C VAL A 98 -3.22 13.45 14.17
N PHE A 99 -2.68 12.56 15.00
CA PHE A 99 -2.39 12.83 16.40
C PHE A 99 -0.87 12.92 16.58
N PRO A 100 -0.34 14.11 16.89
CA PRO A 100 1.09 14.28 17.08
C PRO A 100 1.58 13.59 18.36
N ILE A 101 2.86 13.25 18.39
CA ILE A 101 3.58 12.86 19.60
C ILE A 101 4.66 13.89 19.94
N ASP A 102 5.18 13.87 21.17
CA ASP A 102 6.29 14.75 21.56
C ASP A 102 7.54 14.36 20.75
N PRO A 103 8.10 15.26 19.92
CA PRO A 103 9.31 14.98 19.14
C PRO A 103 10.49 14.50 20.00
N LYS A 104 10.54 14.86 21.29
CA LYS A 104 11.58 14.38 22.22
C LYS A 104 11.49 12.89 22.55
N THR A 105 10.36 12.27 22.28
CA THR A 105 10.11 10.83 22.51
C THR A 105 10.33 9.99 21.25
N VAL A 106 10.57 10.62 20.10
CA VAL A 106 10.79 9.94 18.83
C VAL A 106 12.18 9.30 18.84
N THR A 107 12.22 7.99 18.55
CA THR A 107 13.44 7.18 18.47
C THR A 107 13.65 6.57 17.08
N ALA A 108 12.59 6.51 16.27
CA ALA A 108 12.64 6.08 14.88
C ALA A 108 11.50 6.74 14.08
N HIS A 109 11.70 6.90 12.78
CA HIS A 109 10.65 7.29 11.86
C HIS A 109 10.12 6.08 11.09
N ALA A 110 8.85 6.14 10.71
CA ALA A 110 8.19 5.15 9.87
C ALA A 110 8.12 5.64 8.42
N GLY A 111 8.34 4.72 7.48
CA GLY A 111 8.25 4.95 6.05
C GLY A 111 7.15 4.11 5.42
N ALA A 112 6.66 4.55 4.25
CA ALA A 112 5.71 3.77 3.47
C ALA A 112 6.41 2.69 2.63
N LEU A 113 5.72 1.59 2.44
CA LEU A 113 6.11 0.49 1.57
C LEU A 113 5.12 0.39 0.41
N PHE A 114 5.63 0.36 -0.82
CA PHE A 114 4.87 0.18 -2.05
C PHE A 114 5.52 -0.89 -2.93
N LEU A 115 4.94 -2.09 -2.95
CA LEU A 115 5.43 -3.22 -3.74
C LEU A 115 4.41 -3.52 -4.83
N ASN A 116 4.79 -3.42 -6.10
CA ASN A 116 3.85 -3.47 -7.21
C ASN A 116 4.35 -4.38 -8.34
N ASP A 117 3.45 -5.19 -8.89
CA ASP A 117 3.69 -5.95 -10.12
C ASP A 117 3.04 -5.26 -11.32
N ARG A 118 3.87 -4.68 -12.19
CA ARG A 118 3.46 -3.99 -13.42
C ARG A 118 3.47 -4.92 -14.64
N THR A 119 3.95 -6.14 -14.47
CA THR A 119 4.05 -7.15 -15.52
C THR A 119 2.82 -8.06 -15.59
N LEU A 120 1.94 -7.98 -14.58
CA LEU A 120 0.79 -8.86 -14.47
C LEU A 120 -0.06 -8.85 -15.75
N ALA A 121 -0.49 -10.05 -16.11
CA ALA A 121 -1.48 -10.28 -17.14
C ALA A 121 -2.44 -11.37 -16.66
N VAL A 122 -3.74 -11.13 -16.83
CA VAL A 122 -4.81 -12.08 -16.52
C VAL A 122 -5.43 -12.52 -17.85
N PRO A 123 -5.02 -13.67 -18.42
CA PRO A 123 -5.53 -14.16 -19.69
C PRO A 123 -7.04 -14.46 -19.66
N PRO A 124 -7.71 -14.49 -20.83
CA PRO A 124 -9.11 -14.89 -20.89
C PRO A 124 -9.32 -16.32 -20.40
N HIS A 125 -10.51 -16.57 -19.84
CA HIS A 125 -10.94 -17.90 -19.37
C HIS A 125 -9.92 -18.61 -18.48
N SER A 126 -9.32 -17.88 -17.53
CA SER A 126 -8.24 -18.39 -16.70
C SER A 126 -8.41 -18.09 -15.21
N ALA A 127 -7.87 -18.99 -14.39
CA ALA A 127 -7.49 -18.71 -13.02
C ALA A 127 -5.96 -18.58 -13.01
N SER A 128 -5.44 -17.42 -12.62
CA SER A 128 -4.00 -17.14 -12.64
C SER A 128 -3.54 -16.53 -11.32
N THR A 129 -2.29 -16.76 -10.96
CA THR A 129 -1.65 -16.15 -9.80
C THR A 129 -0.41 -15.39 -10.26
N ALA A 130 -0.43 -14.07 -10.10
CA ALA A 130 0.77 -13.25 -10.22
C ALA A 130 1.58 -13.37 -8.94
N THR A 131 2.91 -13.52 -9.04
CA THR A 131 3.81 -13.65 -7.89
C THR A 131 5.02 -12.78 -8.12
N SER A 132 5.30 -11.90 -7.17
CA SER A 132 6.44 -10.99 -7.21
C SER A 132 7.21 -11.03 -5.89
N ARG A 133 8.51 -10.75 -5.95
CA ARG A 133 9.42 -10.78 -4.80
C ARG A 133 10.30 -9.55 -4.75
N CYS A 134 10.62 -9.12 -3.53
CA CYS A 134 11.60 -8.07 -3.30
C CYS A 134 12.33 -8.22 -1.96
N MET A 135 13.66 -8.10 -1.99
CA MET A 135 14.52 -8.13 -0.79
C MET A 135 14.56 -6.74 -0.15
N ILE A 136 13.46 -6.33 0.48
CA ILE A 136 13.24 -4.95 0.93
C ILE A 136 14.19 -4.47 2.03
N THR A 137 14.86 -5.39 2.71
CA THR A 137 15.88 -5.06 3.72
C THR A 137 17.24 -4.73 3.11
N GLY A 138 17.37 -4.77 1.79
CA GLY A 138 18.62 -4.55 1.07
C GLY A 138 19.55 -5.76 1.07
N GLU A 139 20.62 -5.69 0.29
CA GLU A 139 21.63 -6.74 0.16
C GLU A 139 23.03 -6.21 0.53
N GLY A 140 23.92 -7.13 0.91
CA GLY A 140 25.31 -6.80 1.25
C GLY A 140 25.44 -5.74 2.34
N ASP A 141 26.34 -4.77 2.13
CA ASP A 141 26.64 -3.71 3.10
C ASP A 141 25.51 -2.70 3.27
N GLN A 142 24.55 -2.64 2.35
CA GLN A 142 23.37 -1.78 2.43
C GLN A 142 22.22 -2.44 3.20
N ALA A 143 22.36 -3.70 3.61
CA ALA A 143 21.31 -4.42 4.28
C ALA A 143 21.09 -3.96 5.73
N ARG A 144 19.83 -3.76 6.11
CA ARG A 144 19.42 -3.30 7.45
C ARG A 144 18.15 -3.99 7.92
N GLU A 145 18.01 -4.13 9.24
CA GLU A 145 16.78 -4.68 9.82
C GLU A 145 15.64 -3.68 9.67
N LEU A 146 14.48 -4.17 9.22
CA LEU A 146 13.24 -3.40 9.17
C LEU A 146 12.18 -4.09 10.04
N LYS A 147 11.23 -3.31 10.55
CA LYS A 147 10.08 -3.79 11.31
C LYS A 147 8.81 -3.35 10.62
N LEU A 148 8.06 -4.30 10.06
CA LEU A 148 6.75 -4.00 9.46
C LEU A 148 5.74 -3.75 10.57
N ILE A 149 5.01 -2.64 10.45
CA ILE A 149 4.00 -2.19 11.41
C ILE A 149 2.59 -2.16 10.83
N GLY A 150 2.47 -2.36 9.52
CA GLY A 150 1.19 -2.57 8.87
C GLY A 150 1.37 -2.95 7.40
N ILE A 151 0.52 -3.84 6.90
CA ILE A 151 0.48 -4.21 5.48
C ILE A 151 -0.96 -4.47 5.01
N THR A 152 -1.21 -4.27 3.72
CA THR A 152 -2.48 -4.58 3.06
C THR A 152 -2.27 -4.89 1.59
N GLY A 153 -3.00 -5.88 1.09
CA GLY A 153 -3.03 -6.20 -0.33
C GLY A 153 -4.00 -5.32 -1.13
N HIS A 154 -3.80 -5.22 -2.43
CA HIS A 154 -4.70 -4.53 -3.34
C HIS A 154 -4.71 -5.17 -4.73
N TYR A 155 -5.92 -5.38 -5.25
CA TYR A 155 -6.23 -5.81 -6.61
C TYR A 155 -7.57 -5.22 -7.06
N HIS A 156 -7.89 -5.31 -8.36
CA HIS A 156 -9.18 -4.89 -8.91
C HIS A 156 -10.13 -6.08 -9.03
N PHE A 157 -11.16 -5.95 -9.88
CA PHE A 157 -12.38 -6.76 -9.82
C PHE A 157 -12.20 -8.26 -10.09
N ARG A 158 -11.09 -8.69 -10.68
CA ARG A 158 -10.84 -10.11 -10.99
C ARG A 158 -10.15 -10.80 -9.82
N GLY A 159 -9.60 -10.05 -8.87
CA GLY A 159 -8.89 -10.60 -7.72
C GLY A 159 -9.81 -11.42 -6.81
N LYS A 160 -9.25 -12.52 -6.30
CA LYS A 160 -9.92 -13.50 -5.42
C LYS A 160 -9.14 -13.73 -4.13
N GLN A 161 -7.82 -13.59 -4.18
CA GLN A 161 -6.97 -13.82 -3.01
C GLN A 161 -5.69 -12.99 -3.11
N PHE A 162 -5.24 -12.47 -1.98
CA PHE A 162 -3.95 -11.82 -1.79
C PHE A 162 -3.20 -12.54 -0.67
N ASP A 163 -1.98 -12.96 -0.95
CA ASP A 163 -1.07 -13.51 0.07
C ASP A 163 0.22 -12.70 0.09
N ALA A 164 0.80 -12.51 1.28
CA ALA A 164 2.16 -12.02 1.43
C ALA A 164 2.97 -12.94 2.34
N TYR A 165 4.18 -13.30 1.92
CA TYR A 165 5.09 -14.18 2.63
C TYR A 165 6.41 -13.47 2.92
N ARG A 166 7.10 -13.85 3.99
CA ARG A 166 8.52 -13.54 4.17
C ARG A 166 9.33 -14.22 3.05
N VAL A 167 10.37 -13.55 2.58
CA VAL A 167 11.48 -14.19 1.85
C VAL A 167 12.68 -14.19 2.78
N ASN A 168 13.23 -15.37 3.05
CA ASN A 168 14.39 -15.52 3.94
C ASN A 168 15.66 -15.02 3.24
N ALA A 169 16.74 -14.82 3.99
CA ALA A 169 18.00 -14.29 3.46
C ALA A 169 18.67 -15.19 2.39
N ASP A 170 18.32 -16.47 2.34
CA ASP A 170 18.76 -17.41 1.30
C ASP A 170 17.84 -17.43 0.06
N GLY A 171 16.83 -16.56 0.00
CA GLY A 171 15.85 -16.47 -1.08
C GLY A 171 14.71 -17.49 -0.99
N SER A 172 14.70 -18.36 0.02
CA SER A 172 13.60 -19.31 0.23
C SER A 172 12.35 -18.60 0.74
N ARG A 173 11.17 -19.17 0.42
CA ARG A 173 9.89 -18.67 0.95
C ARG A 173 9.76 -19.04 2.42
N GLY A 174 9.52 -18.03 3.26
CA GLY A 174 9.30 -18.16 4.68
C GLY A 174 7.83 -18.18 5.07
N GLU A 175 7.52 -17.63 6.24
CA GLU A 175 6.18 -17.62 6.83
C GLU A 175 5.17 -16.79 6.03
N LEU A 176 3.89 -17.16 6.11
CA LEU A 176 2.77 -16.35 5.63
C LEU A 176 2.55 -15.19 6.61
N LEU A 177 2.67 -13.97 6.12
CA LEU A 177 2.53 -12.74 6.91
C LEU A 177 1.13 -12.14 6.81
N TYR A 178 0.50 -12.25 5.64
CA TYR A 178 -0.81 -11.68 5.34
C TYR A 178 -1.58 -12.58 4.38
N GLU A 179 -2.86 -12.80 4.66
CA GLU A 179 -3.80 -13.49 3.76
C GLU A 179 -5.10 -12.70 3.72
N TYR A 180 -5.62 -12.51 2.52
CA TYR A 180 -6.97 -12.05 2.30
C TYR A 180 -7.64 -12.86 1.19
N LYS A 181 -8.83 -13.40 1.46
CA LYS A 181 -9.67 -14.12 0.50
C LYS A 181 -10.98 -13.37 0.33
N GLY A 182 -11.28 -12.92 -0.88
CA GLY A 182 -12.50 -12.17 -1.16
C GLY A 182 -12.40 -11.28 -2.38
N PHE A 183 -13.52 -10.68 -2.76
CA PHE A 183 -13.57 -9.64 -3.80
C PHE A 183 -13.58 -8.23 -3.20
N ASP A 184 -13.88 -8.13 -1.90
CA ASP A 184 -14.10 -6.86 -1.22
C ASP A 184 -12.76 -6.27 -0.72
N GLN A 185 -12.85 -5.34 0.22
CA GLN A 185 -11.80 -4.56 0.86
C GLN A 185 -10.80 -5.42 1.65
N PRO A 186 -9.55 -5.61 1.16
CA PRO A 186 -8.50 -6.19 1.98
C PRO A 186 -8.23 -5.32 3.21
N VAL A 187 -8.24 -5.92 4.39
CA VAL A 187 -8.03 -5.19 5.65
C VAL A 187 -6.59 -4.72 5.72
N PHE A 188 -6.37 -3.51 6.26
CA PHE A 188 -5.03 -3.08 6.68
C PHE A 188 -4.70 -3.75 8.00
N GLN A 189 -3.87 -4.79 7.93
CA GLN A 189 -3.46 -5.55 9.09
C GLN A 189 -2.40 -4.74 9.84
N GLN A 190 -2.71 -4.37 11.08
CA GLN A 190 -1.81 -3.60 11.94
C GLN A 190 -0.93 -4.54 12.76
N TYR A 191 0.37 -4.24 12.82
CA TYR A 191 1.37 -4.97 13.60
C TYR A 191 2.09 -4.06 14.61
N SER A 192 1.54 -2.88 14.92
CA SER A 192 2.21 -1.90 15.78
C SER A 192 2.58 -2.42 17.17
N ASP A 193 1.75 -3.29 17.77
CA ASP A 193 2.01 -3.88 19.09
C ASP A 193 3.03 -5.02 19.04
N ASN A 194 3.10 -5.75 17.91
CA ASN A 194 4.04 -6.85 17.67
C ASN A 194 4.58 -6.77 16.23
N PRO A 195 5.54 -5.87 15.97
CA PRO A 195 6.02 -5.66 14.60
C PRO A 195 6.69 -6.92 14.04
N ILE A 196 6.48 -7.17 12.74
CA ILE A 196 7.19 -8.26 12.05
C ILE A 196 8.61 -7.77 11.78
N VAL A 197 9.58 -8.41 12.42
CA VAL A 197 11.01 -8.12 12.20
C VAL A 197 11.47 -8.81 10.90
N LEU A 198 11.99 -8.04 9.96
CA LEU A 198 12.70 -8.55 8.79
C LEU A 198 14.19 -8.30 8.99
N HIS A 199 14.97 -9.37 9.03
CA HIS A 199 16.41 -9.30 9.20
C HIS A 199 17.11 -8.90 7.90
N LYS A 200 18.39 -8.53 8.02
CA LYS A 200 19.23 -8.15 6.88
C LYS A 200 19.20 -9.23 5.79
N GLY A 201 18.97 -8.81 4.55
CA GLY A 201 18.90 -9.71 3.40
C GLY A 201 17.56 -10.43 3.27
N GLU A 202 16.55 -10.18 4.13
CA GLU A 202 15.19 -10.71 3.97
C GLU A 202 14.31 -9.80 3.11
N GLY A 203 13.15 -10.34 2.71
CA GLY A 203 12.24 -9.68 1.79
C GLY A 203 10.79 -10.08 1.97
N LEU A 204 10.00 -9.70 0.97
CA LEU A 204 8.59 -10.04 0.85
C LEU A 204 8.31 -10.65 -0.52
N GLU A 205 7.53 -11.73 -0.52
CA GLU A 205 6.85 -12.26 -1.71
C GLU A 205 5.38 -11.87 -1.56
N TRP A 206 4.76 -11.35 -2.62
CA TRP A 206 3.32 -11.15 -2.65
C TRP A 206 2.71 -11.83 -3.86
N GLN A 207 1.50 -12.35 -3.66
CA GLN A 207 0.77 -13.12 -4.65
C GLN A 207 -0.64 -12.58 -4.78
N CYS A 208 -1.08 -12.39 -6.02
CA CYS A 208 -2.47 -12.03 -6.33
C CYS A 208 -3.07 -13.09 -7.23
N THR A 209 -4.14 -13.71 -6.76
CA THR A 209 -4.87 -14.73 -7.53
C THR A 209 -6.12 -14.10 -8.13
N TYR A 210 -6.32 -14.34 -9.42
CA TYR A 210 -7.40 -13.78 -10.23
C TYR A 210 -8.28 -14.87 -10.85
N GLN A 211 -9.52 -14.51 -11.13
CA GLN A 211 -10.42 -15.26 -12.01
C GLN A 211 -10.89 -14.36 -13.15
N ASN A 212 -10.70 -14.80 -14.38
CA ASN A 212 -11.17 -14.12 -15.57
C ASN A 212 -12.05 -15.03 -16.42
N ASP A 213 -13.36 -14.79 -16.37
CA ASP A 213 -14.37 -15.54 -17.12
C ASP A 213 -14.71 -14.90 -18.48
N THR A 214 -13.94 -13.90 -18.92
CA THR A 214 -14.19 -13.13 -20.14
C THR A 214 -13.23 -13.50 -21.26
N ASP A 215 -13.53 -13.06 -22.48
CA ASP A 215 -12.65 -13.20 -23.65
C ASP A 215 -11.51 -12.18 -23.71
N LYS A 216 -11.39 -11.28 -22.71
CA LYS A 216 -10.38 -10.21 -22.71
C LYS A 216 -9.18 -10.62 -21.86
N THR A 217 -8.00 -10.14 -22.24
CA THR A 217 -6.84 -10.11 -21.33
C THR A 217 -6.89 -8.82 -20.53
N PHE A 218 -6.61 -8.89 -19.24
CA PHE A 218 -6.48 -7.71 -18.38
C PHE A 218 -5.03 -7.54 -17.95
N LEU A 219 -4.50 -6.33 -18.15
CA LEU A 219 -3.12 -5.97 -17.85
C LEU A 219 -3.06 -5.02 -16.66
N PHE A 220 -1.86 -4.75 -16.16
CA PHE A 220 -1.62 -3.68 -15.21
C PHE A 220 -2.18 -2.33 -15.68
N GLY A 221 -2.78 -1.58 -14.76
CA GLY A 221 -3.06 -0.16 -14.94
C GLY A 221 -4.23 0.38 -14.12
N PRO A 222 -4.46 1.69 -14.18
CA PRO A 222 -5.24 2.40 -13.17
C PRO A 222 -6.78 2.28 -13.30
N ASP A 223 -7.29 1.75 -14.41
CA ASP A 223 -8.74 1.60 -14.61
C ASP A 223 -9.23 0.21 -14.15
N ALA A 224 -9.80 0.16 -12.95
CA ALA A 224 -10.31 -1.08 -12.36
C ALA A 224 -11.32 -1.84 -13.23
N ALA A 225 -12.04 -1.17 -14.14
CA ALA A 225 -13.01 -1.84 -15.01
C ALA A 225 -12.34 -2.68 -16.11
N ILE A 226 -11.14 -2.30 -16.57
CA ILE A 226 -10.47 -2.92 -17.72
C ILE A 226 -9.00 -3.31 -17.46
N GLN A 227 -8.49 -3.05 -16.28
CA GLN A 227 -7.13 -3.34 -15.84
C GLN A 227 -7.13 -3.91 -14.43
N GLU A 228 -5.99 -4.47 -14.03
CA GLU A 228 -5.77 -5.11 -12.73
C GLU A 228 -4.54 -4.54 -12.02
N HIS A 229 -4.48 -4.75 -10.71
CA HIS A 229 -3.34 -4.41 -9.86
C HIS A 229 -2.93 -5.63 -9.05
N CYS A 230 -1.64 -5.72 -8.71
CA CYS A 230 -1.13 -6.60 -7.66
C CYS A 230 -0.15 -5.82 -6.79
N ILE A 231 -0.69 -5.16 -5.76
CA ILE A 231 0.06 -4.22 -4.94
C ILE A 231 0.02 -4.64 -3.47
N LEU A 232 1.18 -4.70 -2.82
CA LEU A 232 1.30 -4.75 -1.36
C LEU A 232 1.69 -3.36 -0.86
N PHE A 233 0.76 -2.70 -0.17
CA PHE A 233 1.03 -1.48 0.58
C PHE A 233 1.45 -1.83 2.01
N GLY A 234 2.27 -0.98 2.62
CA GLY A 234 2.60 -1.16 4.03
C GLY A 234 3.32 0.01 4.65
N SER A 235 3.78 -0.21 5.87
CA SER A 235 4.62 0.73 6.61
C SER A 235 5.62 -0.03 7.46
N TYR A 236 6.82 0.53 7.59
CA TYR A 236 7.95 -0.07 8.31
C TYR A 236 8.72 0.98 9.11
N TYR A 237 9.59 0.54 10.02
CA TYR A 237 10.58 1.38 10.70
C TYR A 237 11.84 0.54 11.06
N PRO A 238 13.00 1.16 11.34
CA PRO A 238 13.29 2.57 11.15
C PRO A 238 13.48 2.92 9.67
N THR A 239 13.31 4.18 9.31
CA THR A 239 13.84 4.76 8.08
C THR A 239 15.26 5.30 8.31
N ASP A 240 16.08 5.46 7.26
CA ASP A 240 17.41 6.06 7.39
C ASP A 240 17.33 7.60 7.37
N THR A 241 16.35 8.16 6.64
CA THR A 241 15.99 9.59 6.66
C THR A 241 14.62 9.82 7.30
N VAL A 242 14.36 11.06 7.74
CA VAL A 242 13.08 11.42 8.42
C VAL A 242 11.86 11.16 7.53
N GLN A 243 12.00 11.36 6.22
CA GLN A 243 11.07 10.92 5.21
C GLN A 243 11.80 9.93 4.32
N GLU A 244 11.32 8.69 4.30
CA GLU A 244 11.84 7.64 3.44
C GLU A 244 10.68 6.74 3.05
N ALA A 245 10.69 6.25 1.82
CA ALA A 245 9.77 5.21 1.36
C ALA A 245 10.55 4.13 0.61
N ILE A 246 10.10 2.89 0.76
CA ILE A 246 10.58 1.79 -0.06
C ILE A 246 9.55 1.50 -1.14
N THR A 247 9.97 1.63 -2.39
CA THR A 247 9.22 1.19 -3.55
C THR A 247 9.92 -0.02 -4.16
N CYS A 248 9.19 -1.08 -4.45
CA CYS A 248 9.69 -2.14 -5.32
C CYS A 248 8.74 -2.36 -6.49
N LEU A 249 9.30 -2.37 -7.68
CA LEU A 249 8.56 -2.53 -8.92
C LEU A 249 9.03 -3.80 -9.57
N HIS A 250 8.09 -4.73 -9.80
CA HIS A 250 8.30 -5.81 -10.75
C HIS A 250 7.83 -5.30 -12.11
N ASP A 251 8.76 -5.19 -13.06
CA ASP A 251 8.56 -4.54 -14.35
C ASP A 251 9.25 -5.34 -15.47
N LYS A 252 9.02 -4.92 -16.72
CA LYS A 252 9.74 -5.46 -17.88
C LYS A 252 10.95 -4.59 -18.22
N ASP A 253 12.13 -5.19 -18.38
CA ASP A 253 13.30 -4.50 -18.89
C ASP A 253 13.17 -4.14 -20.39
N ALA A 254 14.15 -3.44 -20.96
CA ALA A 254 14.14 -3.05 -22.38
C ALA A 254 14.11 -4.25 -23.36
N ASN A 255 14.40 -5.46 -22.90
CA ASN A 255 14.36 -6.69 -23.67
C ASN A 255 13.09 -7.52 -23.41
N GLY A 256 12.20 -7.06 -22.52
CA GLY A 256 10.97 -7.76 -22.14
C GLY A 256 11.16 -8.83 -21.06
N ASN A 257 12.29 -8.86 -20.36
CA ASN A 257 12.50 -9.76 -19.23
C ASN A 257 11.89 -9.17 -17.96
N ASP A 258 11.37 -10.04 -17.08
CA ASP A 258 10.91 -9.65 -15.76
C ASP A 258 12.08 -9.24 -14.87
N VAL A 259 11.99 -8.06 -14.28
CA VAL A 259 12.99 -7.50 -13.36
C VAL A 259 12.30 -6.89 -12.15
N SER A 260 12.83 -7.14 -10.95
CA SER A 260 12.42 -6.42 -9.73
C SER A 260 13.46 -5.34 -9.42
N SER A 261 13.01 -4.10 -9.26
CA SER A 261 13.87 -2.98 -8.83
C SER A 261 13.42 -2.43 -7.48
N LEU A 262 14.35 -2.37 -6.53
CA LEU A 262 14.16 -1.75 -5.23
C LEU A 262 14.64 -0.30 -5.28
N HIS A 263 13.77 0.62 -4.89
CA HIS A 263 14.02 2.06 -4.84
C HIS A 263 13.75 2.58 -3.43
N ILE A 264 14.74 3.24 -2.84
CA ILE A 264 14.56 4.00 -1.60
C ILE A 264 14.40 5.46 -2.02
N VAL A 265 13.24 6.02 -1.72
CA VAL A 265 12.93 7.43 -1.98
C VAL A 265 13.13 8.18 -0.67
N HIS A 266 13.91 9.27 -0.71
CA HIS A 266 14.16 10.16 0.42
C HIS A 266 13.48 11.51 0.16
#